data_AF-A0A962J0T7-F1
#
_entry.id   AF-A0A962J0T7-F1
#
_cell.length_a   1.000
_cell.length_b   1.000
_cell.length_c   1.000
_cell.angle_alpha   90.00
_cell.angle_beta   90.00
_cell.angle_gamma   90.00
#
_symmetry.space_group_name_H-M   'P 1'
#
loop_
_entity.id
_entity.type
_entity.pdbx_description
1 polymer ?
#
loop_
_entity_poly.entity_id
_entity_poly.type
_entity_poly.pdbx_seq_one_letter_code
_entity_poly.pdbx_strand_id
1 'polypeptide(L)'
;MLGTLLNLSVFVPQASADRLKDIASLQGVQSNQLVGVGLVTGLDGTGDQTTQAPFTAESFRAYLNQFGIPLPQGQNFQLRNVAVVSVQAELPAFTKPGQTIDVTVSSLANAGSLRGGTLERTFLQGVDGEVYAIAQGNLIVGGLGVGAADGSSITINVPSVGRIPGGATAVQEVVTAFGYGDSIVFNLKRADFTTAKRVSQAINEFLGEGSANALDAVSIEVSAPMDMQTRVAFVSELENLQVEQGAEVARVIVNSRTGTIVIGEQVRVSPAAVTHGSLTVTISESLQVSQPNAL
;
A
#
# COMPACT_ATOMS: atom_id res chain seq x y z
N MET A 1 -21.05 33.02 -56.67
CA MET A 1 -20.53 33.26 -55.31
C MET A 1 -21.19 32.26 -54.38
N LEU A 2 -20.46 31.20 -54.01
CA LEU A 2 -20.96 30.13 -53.14
C LEU A 2 -20.37 30.38 -51.74
N GLY A 3 -21.20 30.88 -50.82
CA GLY A 3 -20.79 31.18 -49.45
C GLY A 3 -20.58 29.90 -48.64
N THR A 4 -19.34 29.66 -48.22
CA THR A 4 -18.98 28.52 -47.37
C THR A 4 -19.18 28.93 -45.91
N LEU A 5 -20.19 28.36 -45.25
CA LEU A 5 -20.40 28.51 -43.81
C LEU A 5 -19.37 27.66 -43.06
N LEU A 6 -18.46 28.32 -42.34
CA LEU A 6 -17.47 27.68 -41.49
C LEU A 6 -18.14 27.29 -40.17
N ASN A 7 -18.39 26.00 -39.97
CA ASN A 7 -18.90 25.45 -38.71
C ASN A 7 -17.79 25.50 -37.64
N LEU A 8 -17.98 26.32 -36.62
CA LEU A 8 -17.06 26.44 -35.49
C LEU A 8 -17.42 25.37 -34.44
N SER A 9 -16.75 24.21 -34.49
CA SER A 9 -16.91 23.15 -33.50
C SER A 9 -16.31 23.57 -32.16
N VAL A 10 -17.15 23.93 -31.19
CA VAL A 10 -16.74 24.18 -29.81
C VAL A 10 -16.41 22.83 -29.15
N PHE A 11 -15.13 22.58 -28.92
CA PHE A 11 -14.69 21.49 -28.04
C PHE A 11 -15.01 21.87 -26.59
N VAL A 12 -16.10 21.35 -26.04
CA VAL A 12 -16.37 21.41 -24.60
C VAL A 12 -15.44 20.38 -23.94
N PRO A 13 -14.56 20.78 -23.00
CA PRO A 13 -13.79 19.82 -22.24
C PRO A 13 -14.75 18.93 -21.44
N GLN A 14 -14.68 17.62 -21.64
CA GLN A 14 -15.44 16.68 -20.82
C GLN A 14 -14.91 16.76 -19.39
N ALA A 15 -15.74 17.26 -18.48
CA ALA A 15 -15.50 17.11 -17.05
C ALA A 15 -15.54 15.61 -16.74
N SER A 16 -14.40 15.04 -16.35
CA SER A 16 -14.31 13.63 -15.97
C SER A 16 -14.79 13.50 -14.53
N ALA A 17 -15.98 12.94 -14.35
CA ALA A 17 -16.43 12.53 -13.03
C ALA A 17 -15.73 11.23 -12.64
N ASP A 18 -15.19 11.17 -11.43
CA ASP A 18 -14.53 9.97 -10.91
C ASP A 18 -15.54 9.07 -10.23
N ARG A 19 -15.30 7.76 -10.21
CA ARG A 19 -16.17 6.83 -9.49
C ARG A 19 -15.91 6.95 -8.00
N LEU A 20 -16.94 6.73 -7.18
CA LEU A 20 -16.81 6.78 -5.72
C LEU A 20 -15.68 5.88 -5.20
N LYS A 21 -15.51 4.66 -5.76
CA LYS A 21 -14.39 3.75 -5.39
C LYS A 21 -12.99 4.25 -5.74
N ASP A 22 -12.89 5.15 -6.72
CA ASP A 22 -11.62 5.73 -7.13
C ASP A 22 -11.20 6.86 -6.16
N ILE A 23 -12.16 7.52 -5.49
CA ILE A 23 -11.93 8.69 -4.63
C ILE A 23 -12.14 8.44 -3.13
N ALA A 24 -12.82 7.35 -2.75
CA ALA A 24 -13.15 7.00 -1.37
C ALA A 24 -12.88 5.51 -1.08
N SER A 25 -12.80 5.16 0.20
CA SER A 25 -12.76 3.79 0.69
C SER A 25 -13.78 3.58 1.81
N LEU A 26 -14.25 2.34 1.97
CA LEU A 26 -15.13 2.01 3.09
C LEU A 26 -14.38 2.01 4.41
N GLN A 27 -14.97 2.65 5.41
CA GLN A 27 -14.44 2.64 6.77
C GLN A 27 -14.43 1.22 7.34
N GLY A 28 -13.31 0.84 7.96
CA GLY A 28 -13.14 -0.49 8.54
C GLY A 28 -12.84 -1.59 7.52
N VAL A 29 -12.82 -1.28 6.23
CA VAL A 29 -12.38 -2.19 5.16
C VAL A 29 -10.94 -1.83 4.80
N GLN A 30 -10.00 -2.38 5.55
CA GLN A 30 -8.57 -2.13 5.36
C GLN A 30 -7.77 -3.42 5.48
N SER A 31 -6.61 -3.44 4.85
CA SER A 31 -5.64 -4.49 5.08
C SER A 31 -5.02 -4.36 6.48
N ASN A 32 -4.67 -5.50 7.05
CA ASN A 32 -4.06 -5.58 8.38
C ASN A 32 -2.63 -6.07 8.24
N GLN A 33 -1.69 -5.37 8.87
CA GLN A 33 -0.30 -5.81 8.91
C GLN A 33 -0.16 -6.93 9.92
N LEU A 34 0.46 -8.01 9.49
CA LEU A 34 0.79 -9.13 10.35
C LEU A 34 2.31 -9.23 10.51
N VAL A 35 2.73 -9.54 11.73
CA VAL A 35 4.14 -9.71 12.09
C VAL A 35 4.35 -11.02 12.84
N GLY A 36 5.50 -11.64 12.63
CA GLY A 36 5.90 -12.82 13.37
C GLY A 36 7.41 -12.95 13.45
N VAL A 37 7.88 -13.78 14.38
CA VAL A 37 9.29 -14.15 14.51
C VAL A 37 9.41 -15.64 14.25
N GLY A 38 10.28 -15.99 13.30
CA GLY A 38 10.45 -17.35 12.81
C GLY A 38 11.90 -17.79 12.77
N LEU A 39 12.09 -19.03 12.32
CA LEU A 39 13.40 -19.60 12.03
C LEU A 39 13.47 -19.95 10.55
N VAL A 40 14.60 -19.63 9.92
CA VAL A 40 14.96 -20.14 8.60
C VAL A 40 16.04 -21.18 8.76
N THR A 41 15.86 -22.35 8.16
CA THR A 41 16.82 -23.46 8.15
C THR A 41 17.32 -23.72 6.72
N GLY A 42 18.36 -24.56 6.58
CA GLY A 42 18.87 -24.96 5.26
C GLY A 42 19.79 -23.93 4.58
N LEU A 43 20.27 -22.93 5.32
CA LEU A 43 21.22 -21.95 4.80
C LEU A 43 22.61 -22.58 4.59
N ASP A 44 23.30 -22.17 3.52
CA ASP A 44 24.62 -22.70 3.12
C ASP A 44 25.75 -21.96 3.84
N GLY A 45 25.84 -22.12 5.17
CA GLY A 45 26.87 -21.48 5.99
C GLY A 45 26.69 -19.97 6.19
N THR A 46 25.58 -19.39 5.72
CA THR A 46 25.24 -17.96 5.76
C THR A 46 24.28 -17.56 6.88
N GLY A 47 23.90 -18.50 7.75
CA GLY A 47 23.07 -18.25 8.93
C GLY A 47 23.77 -17.47 10.04
N ASP A 48 23.10 -17.33 11.17
CA ASP A 48 23.54 -16.46 12.25
C ASP A 48 24.80 -17.00 12.95
N GLN A 49 25.72 -16.09 13.28
CA GLN A 49 26.88 -16.45 14.08
C GLN A 49 26.51 -16.40 15.56
N THR A 50 26.50 -17.56 16.22
CA THR A 50 26.00 -17.69 17.60
C THR A 50 26.79 -16.91 18.65
N THR A 51 28.03 -16.50 18.35
CA THR A 51 28.81 -15.59 19.20
C THR A 51 28.28 -14.16 19.21
N GLN A 52 27.61 -13.73 18.15
CA GLN A 52 27.03 -12.40 18.00
C GLN A 52 25.51 -12.41 18.19
N ALA A 53 24.86 -13.53 17.91
CA ALA A 53 23.41 -13.74 18.04
C ALA A 53 23.12 -14.97 18.91
N PRO A 54 23.35 -14.91 20.24
CA PRO A 54 23.13 -16.05 21.14
C PRO A 54 21.66 -16.49 21.20
N PHE A 55 20.73 -15.56 20.94
CA PHE A 55 19.30 -15.85 20.90
C PHE A 55 18.91 -16.83 19.78
N THR A 56 19.65 -16.89 18.67
CA THR A 56 19.39 -17.87 17.59
C THR A 56 19.59 -19.30 18.06
N ALA A 57 20.60 -19.56 18.91
CA ALA A 57 20.80 -20.87 19.50
C ALA A 57 19.65 -21.24 20.45
N GLU A 58 19.20 -20.31 21.28
CA GLU A 58 18.08 -20.54 22.20
C GLU A 58 16.75 -20.75 21.46
N SER A 59 16.47 -19.95 20.43
CA SER A 59 15.29 -20.13 19.58
C SER A 59 15.27 -21.49 18.90
N PHE A 60 16.42 -21.94 18.37
CA PHE A 60 16.53 -23.27 17.77
C PHE A 60 16.38 -24.40 18.79
N ARG A 61 16.93 -24.24 20.01
CA ARG A 61 16.70 -25.18 21.12
C ARG A 61 15.22 -25.26 21.48
N ALA A 62 14.53 -24.13 21.61
CA ALA A 62 13.09 -24.08 21.88
C ALA A 62 12.28 -24.76 20.77
N TYR A 63 12.63 -24.53 19.51
CA TYR A 63 12.02 -25.19 18.36
C TYR A 63 12.16 -26.72 18.43
N LEU A 64 13.37 -27.24 18.67
CA LEU A 64 13.60 -28.69 18.79
C LEU A 64 12.87 -29.30 20.00
N ASN A 65 12.81 -28.57 21.12
CA ASN A 65 12.06 -29.01 22.30
C ASN A 65 10.55 -29.13 22.01
N GLN A 66 9.97 -28.27 21.17
CA GLN A 66 8.56 -28.35 20.77
C GLN A 66 8.23 -29.67 20.05
N PHE A 67 9.23 -30.28 19.38
CA PHE A 67 9.11 -31.59 18.73
C PHE A 67 9.61 -32.75 19.58
N GLY A 68 9.90 -32.52 20.86
CA GLY A 68 10.33 -33.57 21.79
C GLY A 68 11.75 -34.09 21.53
N ILE A 69 12.61 -33.28 20.89
CA ILE A 69 14.01 -33.62 20.65
C ILE A 69 14.86 -32.99 21.78
N PRO A 70 15.24 -33.76 22.81
CA PRO A 70 16.01 -33.21 23.93
C PRO A 70 17.45 -32.90 23.50
N LEU A 71 17.92 -31.71 23.83
CA LEU A 71 19.30 -31.30 23.59
C LEU A 71 20.12 -31.36 24.88
N PRO A 72 21.37 -31.87 24.85
CA PRO A 72 22.26 -31.85 25.99
C PRO A 72 22.42 -30.42 26.56
N GLN A 73 22.41 -30.31 27.89
CA GLN A 73 22.68 -29.04 28.56
C GLN A 73 24.16 -28.66 28.40
N GLY A 74 24.44 -27.37 28.15
CA GLY A 74 25.81 -26.86 28.04
C GLY A 74 26.52 -27.12 26.70
N GLN A 75 25.85 -27.71 25.70
CA GLN A 75 26.41 -27.84 24.35
C GLN A 75 26.11 -26.58 23.53
N ASN A 76 27.16 -25.87 23.13
CA ASN A 76 27.05 -24.71 22.24
C ASN A 76 26.88 -25.17 20.79
N PHE A 77 25.78 -24.79 20.17
CA PHE A 77 25.58 -24.98 18.73
C PHE A 77 26.25 -23.84 17.97
N GLN A 78 27.04 -24.16 16.96
CA GLN A 78 27.50 -23.18 15.97
C GLN A 78 26.60 -23.28 14.74
N LEU A 79 25.49 -22.54 14.77
CA LEU A 79 24.41 -22.65 13.79
C LEU A 79 24.65 -21.74 12.58
N ARG A 80 25.58 -22.08 11.71
CA ARG A 80 25.75 -21.34 10.43
C ARG A 80 24.69 -21.66 9.37
N ASN A 81 23.76 -22.57 9.66
CA ASN A 81 22.72 -23.01 8.72
C ASN A 81 21.31 -22.61 9.17
N VAL A 82 21.21 -21.82 10.25
CA VAL A 82 19.94 -21.37 10.83
C VAL A 82 20.00 -19.86 11.05
N ALA A 83 18.91 -19.16 10.80
CA ALA A 83 18.77 -17.74 11.09
C ALA A 83 17.45 -17.45 11.80
N VAL A 84 17.47 -16.54 12.77
CA VAL A 84 16.25 -15.93 13.33
C VAL A 84 15.80 -14.83 12.38
N VAL A 85 14.52 -14.84 12.03
CA VAL A 85 13.95 -13.94 11.04
C VAL A 85 12.68 -13.27 11.53
N SER A 86 12.42 -12.06 11.03
CA SER A 86 11.11 -11.42 11.11
C SER A 86 10.34 -11.77 9.86
N VAL A 87 9.08 -12.13 10.03
CA VAL A 87 8.15 -12.40 8.95
C VAL A 87 7.07 -11.32 8.98
N GLN A 88 6.82 -10.70 7.83
CA GLN A 88 5.82 -9.67 7.67
C GLN A 88 4.88 -10.07 6.54
N ALA A 89 3.59 -9.82 6.72
CA ALA A 89 2.58 -10.04 5.71
C ALA A 89 1.54 -8.92 5.75
N GLU A 90 0.90 -8.68 4.63
CA GLU A 90 -0.30 -7.86 4.57
C GLU A 90 -1.48 -8.82 4.39
N LEU A 91 -2.44 -8.76 5.32
CA LEU A 91 -3.68 -9.52 5.27
C LEU A 91 -4.77 -8.63 4.65
N PRO A 92 -5.20 -8.89 3.40
CA PRO A 92 -6.25 -8.11 2.78
C PRO A 92 -7.56 -8.12 3.60
N ALA A 93 -8.36 -7.07 3.43
CA ALA A 93 -9.72 -7.07 3.96
C ALA A 93 -10.52 -8.25 3.38
N PHE A 94 -11.41 -8.82 4.20
CA PHE A 94 -12.26 -9.96 3.82
C PHE A 94 -11.53 -11.26 3.47
N THR A 95 -10.23 -11.39 3.77
CA THR A 95 -9.53 -12.66 3.63
C THR A 95 -10.19 -13.74 4.48
N LYS A 96 -10.43 -14.90 3.87
CA LYS A 96 -11.08 -16.05 4.51
C LYS A 96 -10.07 -17.10 4.95
N PRO A 97 -10.36 -17.89 5.99
CA PRO A 97 -9.52 -19.02 6.38
C PRO A 97 -9.25 -19.95 5.19
N GLY A 98 -7.99 -20.35 5.02
CA GLY A 98 -7.53 -21.18 3.90
C GLY A 98 -7.01 -20.39 2.69
N GLN A 99 -7.28 -19.09 2.58
CA GLN A 99 -6.67 -18.26 1.54
C GLN A 99 -5.19 -18.02 1.84
N THR A 100 -4.40 -17.92 0.77
CA THR A 100 -2.97 -17.69 0.86
C THR A 100 -2.62 -16.21 0.72
N ILE A 101 -1.60 -15.77 1.46
CA ILE A 101 -1.04 -14.43 1.38
C ILE A 101 0.48 -14.50 1.22
N ASP A 102 1.03 -13.49 0.54
CA ASP A 102 2.47 -13.36 0.36
C ASP A 102 3.13 -12.93 1.68
N VAL A 103 4.32 -13.47 1.94
CA VAL A 103 5.12 -13.06 3.11
C VAL A 103 6.50 -12.60 2.71
N THR A 104 7.00 -11.59 3.43
CA THR A 104 8.37 -11.11 3.35
C THR A 104 9.11 -11.54 4.61
N VAL A 105 10.27 -12.15 4.43
CA VAL A 105 11.10 -12.68 5.49
C VAL A 105 12.42 -11.93 5.49
N SER A 106 12.82 -11.39 6.63
CA SER A 106 14.06 -10.63 6.78
C SER A 106 14.87 -11.19 7.94
N SER A 107 16.18 -11.28 7.77
CA SER A 107 17.09 -11.63 8.87
C SER A 107 16.96 -10.60 10.00
N LEU A 108 16.78 -11.08 11.23
CA LEU A 108 16.74 -10.21 12.43
C LEU A 108 18.12 -9.98 13.03
N ALA A 109 19.06 -10.85 12.72
CA ALA A 109 20.38 -10.91 13.33
C ALA A 109 21.46 -10.62 12.29
N ASN A 110 22.39 -11.57 12.09
CA ASN A 110 23.58 -11.37 11.29
C ASN A 110 23.79 -12.42 10.19
N ALA A 111 22.73 -13.14 9.81
CA ALA A 111 22.76 -13.99 8.63
C ALA A 111 23.15 -13.17 7.38
N GLY A 112 24.19 -13.61 6.68
CA GLY A 112 24.72 -12.95 5.49
C GLY A 112 23.85 -13.15 4.25
N SER A 113 23.01 -14.19 4.22
CA SER A 113 22.08 -14.48 3.12
C SER A 113 21.01 -15.47 3.58
N LEU A 114 19.75 -15.21 3.19
CA LEU A 114 18.64 -16.15 3.38
C LEU A 114 18.41 -17.06 2.17
N ARG A 115 19.28 -16.99 1.14
CA ARG A 115 19.12 -17.77 -0.09
C ARG A 115 19.20 -19.26 0.20
N GLY A 116 18.28 -20.02 -0.41
CA GLY A 116 18.22 -21.48 -0.27
C GLY A 116 17.61 -21.93 1.05
N GLY A 117 17.27 -20.99 1.94
CA GLY A 117 16.64 -21.29 3.19
C GLY A 117 15.15 -21.64 3.06
N THR A 118 14.64 -22.31 4.08
CA THR A 118 13.23 -22.62 4.28
C THR A 118 12.76 -21.98 5.58
N LEU A 119 11.69 -21.21 5.52
CA LEU A 119 11.00 -20.67 6.68
C LEU A 119 10.22 -21.79 7.36
N GLU A 120 10.58 -22.07 8.61
CA GLU A 120 9.83 -22.95 9.49
C GLU A 120 8.51 -22.30 9.89
N ARG A 121 7.52 -23.15 10.23
CA ARG A 121 6.18 -22.71 10.62
C ARG A 121 6.23 -21.56 11.63
N THR A 122 5.70 -20.42 11.22
CA THR A 122 5.72 -19.16 11.95
C THR A 122 4.31 -18.61 12.06
N PHE A 123 3.86 -18.28 13.28
CA PHE A 123 2.58 -17.63 13.51
C PHE A 123 2.69 -16.13 13.26
N LEU A 124 1.76 -15.56 12.49
CA LEU A 124 1.70 -14.14 12.19
C LEU A 124 0.55 -13.51 12.97
N GLN A 125 0.90 -12.52 13.78
CA GLN A 125 0.00 -11.83 14.68
C GLN A 125 -0.39 -10.46 14.15
N GLY A 126 -1.62 -10.05 14.43
CA GLY A 126 -2.09 -8.69 14.23
C GLY A 126 -1.60 -7.75 15.34
N VAL A 127 -1.99 -6.49 15.24
CA VAL A 127 -1.68 -5.44 16.25
C VAL A 127 -2.32 -5.70 17.62
N ASP A 128 -3.36 -6.54 17.65
CA ASP A 128 -4.05 -7.01 18.84
C ASP A 128 -3.38 -8.23 19.51
N GLY A 129 -2.36 -8.82 18.86
CA GLY A 129 -1.65 -10.00 19.33
C GLY A 129 -2.28 -11.34 18.93
N GLU A 130 -3.44 -11.32 18.26
CA GLU A 130 -4.12 -12.53 17.81
C GLU A 130 -3.49 -13.08 16.53
N VAL A 131 -3.50 -14.41 16.39
CA VAL A 131 -2.89 -15.08 15.22
C VAL A 131 -3.88 -15.12 14.07
N TYR A 132 -3.56 -14.44 12.98
CA TYR A 132 -4.40 -14.39 11.79
C TYR A 132 -3.93 -15.26 10.64
N ALA A 133 -2.63 -15.56 10.57
CA ALA A 133 -2.06 -16.39 9.52
C ALA A 133 -0.89 -17.25 10.02
N ILE A 134 -0.63 -18.34 9.32
CA ILE A 134 0.51 -19.23 9.56
C ILE A 134 1.39 -19.22 8.31
N ALA A 135 2.64 -18.79 8.45
CA ALA A 135 3.63 -18.71 7.38
C ALA A 135 4.60 -19.89 7.40
N GLN A 136 4.98 -20.40 6.23
CA GLN A 136 6.01 -21.41 6.02
C GLN A 136 6.42 -21.50 4.55
N GLY A 137 7.61 -22.03 4.27
CA GLY A 137 8.00 -22.41 2.91
C GLY A 137 9.37 -21.91 2.46
N ASN A 138 9.70 -22.20 1.21
CA ASN A 138 11.02 -21.93 0.66
C ASN A 138 11.16 -20.46 0.26
N LEU A 139 12.29 -19.84 0.63
CA LEU A 139 12.52 -18.43 0.36
C LEU A 139 13.04 -18.20 -1.05
N ILE A 140 12.44 -17.20 -1.71
CA ILE A 140 12.97 -16.61 -2.94
C ILE A 140 13.69 -15.33 -2.55
N VAL A 141 15.02 -15.31 -2.69
CA VAL A 141 15.86 -14.15 -2.38
C VAL A 141 16.30 -13.49 -3.68
N GLY A 142 15.91 -12.23 -3.86
CA GLY A 142 16.38 -11.41 -4.95
C GLY A 142 17.75 -10.84 -4.62
N GLY A 143 18.80 -11.33 -5.28
CA GLY A 143 20.14 -10.75 -5.20
C GLY A 143 21.26 -11.71 -5.50
N LEU A 144 22.41 -11.17 -5.92
CA LEU A 144 23.68 -11.87 -6.10
C LEU A 144 24.69 -11.23 -5.14
N GLY A 145 25.07 -11.95 -4.09
CA GLY A 145 26.27 -11.66 -3.31
C GLY A 145 27.33 -12.64 -3.75
N VAL A 146 28.27 -12.21 -4.60
CA VAL A 146 29.40 -13.04 -5.02
C VAL A 146 30.65 -12.35 -4.50
N GLY A 147 31.37 -13.01 -3.57
CA GLY A 147 32.72 -12.63 -3.20
C GLY A 147 33.69 -13.33 -4.13
N ALA A 148 34.49 -12.57 -4.86
CA ALA A 148 35.59 -13.14 -5.63
C ALA A 148 36.81 -13.38 -4.74
N ALA A 149 37.63 -14.37 -5.10
CA ALA A 149 38.83 -14.76 -4.34
C ALA A 149 39.91 -13.66 -4.27
N ASP A 150 39.76 -12.60 -5.06
CA ASP A 150 40.61 -11.41 -5.08
C ASP A 150 40.16 -10.31 -4.10
N GLY A 151 39.09 -10.55 -3.33
CA GLY A 151 38.54 -9.60 -2.36
C GLY A 151 37.52 -8.62 -2.94
N SER A 152 37.18 -8.70 -4.22
CA SER A 152 36.09 -7.91 -4.80
C SER A 152 34.72 -8.52 -4.46
N SER A 153 33.80 -7.68 -3.96
CA SER A 153 32.42 -8.08 -3.66
C SER A 153 31.45 -7.30 -4.55
N ILE A 154 30.67 -8.02 -5.36
CA ILE A 154 29.53 -7.42 -6.07
C ILE A 154 28.28 -7.87 -5.32
N THR A 155 27.58 -6.91 -4.71
CA THR A 155 26.29 -7.13 -4.04
C THR A 155 25.22 -6.40 -4.84
N ILE A 156 24.43 -7.16 -5.60
CA ILE A 156 23.22 -6.65 -6.26
C ILE A 156 22.03 -7.12 -5.41
N ASN A 157 21.23 -6.16 -4.91
CA ASN A 157 20.13 -6.35 -3.96
C ASN A 157 20.56 -6.82 -2.55
N VAL A 158 19.59 -6.93 -1.63
CA VAL A 158 19.80 -7.26 -0.21
C VAL A 158 19.60 -8.77 0.02
N PRO A 159 20.66 -9.58 0.19
CA PRO A 159 20.54 -11.05 0.29
C PRO A 159 19.94 -11.54 1.61
N SER A 160 19.82 -10.66 2.61
CA SER A 160 19.22 -10.94 3.92
C SER A 160 17.69 -10.81 3.95
N VAL A 161 17.07 -10.55 2.79
CA VAL A 161 15.61 -10.45 2.65
C VAL A 161 15.13 -11.41 1.55
N GLY A 162 14.09 -12.20 1.85
CA GLY A 162 13.44 -13.10 0.91
C GLY A 162 11.93 -12.94 0.93
N ARG A 163 11.27 -13.46 -0.11
CA ARG A 163 9.82 -13.50 -0.22
C ARG A 163 9.34 -14.95 -0.41
N ILE A 164 8.18 -15.27 0.13
CA ILE A 164 7.49 -16.53 -0.13
C ILE A 164 6.10 -16.18 -0.67
N PRO A 165 5.90 -16.21 -2.00
CA PRO A 165 4.58 -15.97 -2.60
C PRO A 165 3.59 -17.03 -2.14
N GLY A 166 2.41 -16.60 -1.67
CA GLY A 166 1.40 -17.48 -1.06
C GLY A 166 1.93 -18.28 0.15
N GLY A 167 3.01 -17.81 0.79
CA GLY A 167 3.73 -18.52 1.85
C GLY A 167 3.05 -18.52 3.22
N ALA A 168 1.96 -17.78 3.39
CA ALA A 168 1.12 -17.89 4.58
C ALA A 168 -0.31 -18.25 4.24
N THR A 169 -0.94 -18.99 5.14
CA THR A 169 -2.36 -19.34 5.06
C THR A 169 -3.10 -18.62 6.18
N ALA A 170 -4.15 -17.88 5.82
CA ALA A 170 -5.03 -17.25 6.78
C ALA A 170 -5.77 -18.34 7.59
N VAL A 171 -5.82 -18.18 8.91
CA VAL A 171 -6.50 -19.11 9.82
C VAL A 171 -7.70 -18.46 10.52
N GLN A 172 -7.75 -17.13 10.54
CA GLN A 172 -8.80 -16.37 11.17
C GLN A 172 -9.21 -15.19 10.29
N GLU A 173 -10.50 -14.86 10.32
CA GLU A 173 -11.04 -13.66 9.67
C GLU A 173 -10.90 -12.44 10.59
N VAL A 174 -10.60 -11.29 10.00
CA VAL A 174 -10.65 -10.01 10.71
C VAL A 174 -12.09 -9.53 10.75
N VAL A 175 -12.61 -9.30 11.96
CA VAL A 175 -13.95 -8.72 12.14
C VAL A 175 -13.93 -7.27 11.68
N THR A 176 -14.62 -6.97 10.58
CA THR A 176 -14.76 -5.59 10.08
C THR A 176 -16.08 -4.99 10.52
N ALA A 177 -16.09 -3.68 10.76
CA ALA A 177 -17.31 -2.94 11.09
C ALA A 177 -18.34 -2.92 9.94
N PHE A 178 -17.93 -3.29 8.71
CA PHE A 178 -18.78 -3.34 7.53
C PHE A 178 -20.04 -4.19 7.70
N GLY A 179 -19.92 -5.33 8.39
CA GLY A 179 -21.02 -6.28 8.59
C GLY A 179 -22.03 -5.89 9.67
N TYR A 180 -21.83 -4.76 10.38
CA TYR A 180 -22.62 -4.37 11.53
C TYR A 180 -23.20 -2.95 11.36
N GLY A 181 -24.33 -2.69 12.01
CA GLY A 181 -24.98 -1.37 12.02
C GLY A 181 -26.00 -1.15 10.89
N ASP A 182 -26.70 -0.03 10.96
CA ASP A 182 -27.69 0.45 9.98
C ASP A 182 -27.09 1.49 9.00
N SER A 183 -25.80 1.82 9.14
CA SER A 183 -25.08 2.70 8.24
C SER A 183 -23.73 2.09 7.79
N ILE A 184 -23.20 2.65 6.71
CA ILE A 184 -21.81 2.48 6.26
C ILE A 184 -21.18 3.85 6.12
N VAL A 185 -19.87 3.94 6.34
CA VAL A 185 -19.12 5.19 6.19
C VAL A 185 -18.13 5.07 5.05
N PHE A 186 -18.17 6.00 4.11
CA PHE A 186 -17.13 6.19 3.10
C PHE A 186 -16.18 7.29 3.56
N ASN A 187 -14.88 7.02 3.49
CA ASN A 187 -13.82 7.97 3.78
C ASN A 187 -13.14 8.38 2.48
N LEU A 188 -13.15 9.68 2.16
CA LEU A 188 -12.43 10.22 1.02
C LEU A 188 -10.92 9.99 1.19
N LYS A 189 -10.25 9.59 0.10
CA LYS A 189 -8.79 9.45 0.06
C LYS A 189 -8.08 10.79 0.25
N ARG A 190 -8.74 11.89 -0.08
CA ARG A 190 -8.30 13.26 0.12
C ARG A 190 -9.39 14.06 0.85
N ALA A 191 -9.02 14.69 1.95
CA ALA A 191 -9.92 15.58 2.68
C ALA A 191 -10.29 16.81 1.83
N ASP A 192 -11.59 17.00 1.57
CA ASP A 192 -12.15 18.16 0.87
C ASP A 192 -13.66 18.29 1.14
N PHE A 193 -14.08 19.41 1.75
CA PHE A 193 -15.49 19.64 2.08
C PHE A 193 -16.40 19.74 0.85
N THR A 194 -15.89 20.25 -0.28
CA THR A 194 -16.69 20.37 -1.51
C THR A 194 -16.95 18.99 -2.09
N THR A 195 -15.91 18.14 -2.17
CA THR A 195 -16.05 16.74 -2.58
C THR A 195 -16.97 15.97 -1.64
N ALA A 196 -16.78 16.07 -0.32
CA ALA A 196 -17.62 15.36 0.65
C ALA A 196 -19.12 15.72 0.50
N LYS A 197 -19.41 17.02 0.36
CA LYS A 197 -20.77 17.50 0.09
C LYS A 197 -21.31 16.93 -1.22
N ARG A 198 -20.55 17.01 -2.32
CA ARG A 198 -20.98 16.49 -3.63
C ARG A 198 -21.21 14.97 -3.62
N VAL A 199 -20.38 14.21 -2.89
CA VAL A 199 -20.59 12.76 -2.69
C VAL A 199 -21.90 12.51 -1.96
N SER A 200 -22.16 13.20 -0.84
CA SER A 200 -23.42 13.03 -0.11
C SER A 200 -24.65 13.37 -0.97
N GLN A 201 -24.57 14.41 -1.80
CA GLN A 201 -25.63 14.78 -2.75
C GLN A 201 -25.85 13.70 -3.81
N ALA A 202 -24.79 13.22 -4.46
CA ALA A 202 -24.89 12.16 -5.47
C ALA A 202 -25.52 10.87 -4.91
N ILE A 203 -25.20 10.52 -3.65
CA ILE A 203 -25.80 9.37 -2.97
C ILE A 203 -27.27 9.63 -2.63
N ASN A 204 -27.61 10.82 -2.11
CA ASN A 204 -29.01 11.21 -1.86
C ASN A 204 -29.86 11.24 -3.14
N GLU A 205 -29.30 11.67 -4.28
CA GLU A 205 -29.99 11.64 -5.57
C GLU A 205 -30.27 10.21 -6.04
N PHE A 206 -29.37 9.26 -5.75
CA PHE A 206 -29.51 7.86 -6.12
C PHE A 206 -30.50 7.10 -5.22
N LEU A 207 -30.45 7.33 -3.90
CA LEU A 207 -31.20 6.56 -2.90
C LEU A 207 -32.43 7.26 -2.32
N GLY A 208 -32.52 8.58 -2.47
CA GLY A 208 -33.52 9.44 -1.82
C GLY A 208 -32.90 10.38 -0.78
N GLU A 209 -33.56 11.52 -0.59
CA GLU A 209 -33.15 12.56 0.36
C GLU A 209 -33.01 12.02 1.79
N GLY A 210 -31.92 12.41 2.47
CA GLY A 210 -31.60 12.01 3.84
C GLY A 210 -30.95 10.63 3.99
N SER A 211 -30.63 9.94 2.90
CA SER A 211 -29.94 8.65 2.92
C SER A 211 -28.44 8.77 3.19
N ALA A 212 -27.82 9.91 2.90
CA ALA A 212 -26.40 10.16 3.12
C ALA A 212 -26.11 11.56 3.70
N ASN A 213 -25.15 11.63 4.62
CA ASN A 213 -24.72 12.84 5.30
C ASN A 213 -23.19 12.94 5.31
N ALA A 214 -22.64 14.05 4.84
CA ALA A 214 -21.23 14.37 5.04
C ALA A 214 -21.01 14.84 6.49
N LEU A 215 -20.25 14.06 7.26
CA LEU A 215 -19.96 14.33 8.67
C LEU A 215 -18.83 15.36 8.81
N ASP A 216 -17.81 15.24 7.96
CA ASP A 216 -16.67 16.15 7.88
C ASP A 216 -16.08 16.19 6.45
N ALA A 217 -14.84 16.68 6.30
CA ALA A 217 -14.16 16.77 5.00
C ALA A 217 -13.73 15.41 4.40
N VAL A 218 -13.90 14.31 5.13
CA VAL A 218 -13.45 12.96 4.76
C VAL A 218 -14.60 11.96 4.85
N SER A 219 -15.37 11.97 5.92
CA SER A 219 -16.34 10.92 6.25
C SER A 219 -17.74 11.26 5.76
N ILE A 220 -18.33 10.35 4.98
CA ILE A 220 -19.72 10.39 4.51
C ILE A 220 -20.43 9.16 5.06
N GLU A 221 -21.40 9.37 5.93
CA GLU A 221 -22.27 8.31 6.46
C GLU A 221 -23.44 8.08 5.51
N VAL A 222 -23.74 6.82 5.22
CA VAL A 222 -24.80 6.39 4.31
C VAL A 222 -25.63 5.31 4.99
N SER A 223 -26.95 5.50 5.03
CA SER A 223 -27.89 4.48 5.53
C SER A 223 -27.83 3.23 4.65
N ALA A 224 -27.67 2.06 5.25
CA ALA A 224 -27.43 0.81 4.53
C ALA A 224 -28.32 -0.33 5.05
N PRO A 225 -28.75 -1.28 4.18
CA PRO A 225 -29.48 -2.46 4.61
C PRO A 225 -28.72 -3.29 5.65
N MET A 226 -29.41 -3.83 6.66
CA MET A 226 -28.79 -4.69 7.68
C MET A 226 -28.45 -6.09 7.15
N ASP A 227 -29.19 -6.57 6.15
CA ASP A 227 -28.90 -7.86 5.52
C ASP A 227 -27.60 -7.81 4.71
N MET A 228 -26.70 -8.76 4.96
CA MET A 228 -25.35 -8.72 4.38
C MET A 228 -25.34 -8.96 2.88
N GLN A 229 -26.25 -9.80 2.35
CA GLN A 229 -26.34 -10.04 0.91
C GLN A 229 -26.78 -8.77 0.18
N THR A 230 -27.81 -8.10 0.72
CA THR A 230 -28.32 -6.84 0.18
C THR A 230 -27.31 -5.71 0.31
N ARG A 231 -26.55 -5.68 1.43
CA ARG A 231 -25.50 -4.69 1.67
C ARG A 231 -24.35 -4.76 0.65
N VAL A 232 -23.94 -5.97 0.25
CA VAL A 232 -22.89 -6.12 -0.77
C VAL A 232 -23.34 -5.57 -2.12
N ALA A 233 -24.57 -5.88 -2.54
CA ALA A 233 -25.14 -5.33 -3.77
C ALA A 233 -25.26 -3.80 -3.71
N PHE A 234 -25.77 -3.29 -2.60
CA PHE A 234 -25.92 -1.85 -2.33
C PHE A 234 -24.59 -1.11 -2.44
N VAL A 235 -23.53 -1.62 -1.81
CA VAL A 235 -22.19 -1.03 -1.88
C VAL A 235 -21.64 -1.04 -3.30
N SER A 236 -21.82 -2.15 -4.03
CA SER A 236 -21.40 -2.25 -5.42
C SER A 236 -22.07 -1.20 -6.31
N GLU A 237 -23.34 -0.86 -6.07
CA GLU A 237 -24.01 0.22 -6.81
C GLU A 237 -23.42 1.58 -6.47
N LEU A 238 -23.25 1.87 -5.17
CA LEU A 238 -22.67 3.14 -4.70
C LEU A 238 -21.24 3.36 -5.20
N GLU A 239 -20.40 2.33 -5.21
CA GLU A 239 -19.02 2.40 -5.67
C GLU A 239 -18.88 2.84 -7.14
N ASN A 240 -19.92 2.65 -7.96
CA ASN A 240 -19.95 3.04 -9.36
C ASN A 240 -20.60 4.40 -9.61
N LEU A 241 -21.12 5.08 -8.57
CA LEU A 241 -21.60 6.45 -8.70
C LEU A 241 -20.47 7.37 -9.13
N GLN A 242 -20.80 8.24 -10.08
CA GLN A 242 -19.88 9.24 -10.62
C GLN A 242 -20.02 10.54 -9.84
N VAL A 243 -18.91 11.07 -9.35
CA VAL A 243 -18.89 12.31 -8.57
C VAL A 243 -17.80 13.23 -9.09
N GLU A 244 -18.15 14.49 -9.32
CA GLU A 244 -17.20 15.53 -9.65
C GLU A 244 -16.48 16.01 -8.38
N GLN A 245 -15.18 15.76 -8.27
CA GLN A 245 -14.39 16.22 -7.13
C GLN A 245 -14.27 17.75 -7.12
N GLY A 246 -14.10 18.33 -5.93
CA GLY A 246 -13.71 19.73 -5.79
C GLY A 246 -12.35 19.99 -6.44
N ALA A 247 -12.16 21.20 -6.98
CA ALA A 247 -10.92 21.59 -7.64
C ALA A 247 -9.71 21.42 -6.70
N GLU A 248 -8.58 20.93 -7.24
CA GLU A 248 -7.36 20.79 -6.46
C GLU A 248 -6.82 22.16 -6.00
N VAL A 249 -6.28 22.21 -4.78
CA VAL A 249 -5.51 23.38 -4.35
C VAL A 249 -4.24 23.46 -5.21
N ALA A 250 -3.89 24.65 -5.67
CA ALA A 250 -2.66 24.90 -6.42
C ALA A 250 -1.42 24.34 -5.70
N ARG A 251 -0.66 23.43 -6.35
CA ARG A 251 0.54 22.80 -5.77
C ARG A 251 1.68 22.73 -6.78
N VAL A 252 2.91 22.95 -6.30
CA VAL A 252 4.16 22.76 -7.06
C VAL A 252 5.01 21.73 -6.32
N ILE A 253 5.38 20.65 -7.00
CA ILE A 253 6.21 19.57 -6.46
C ILE A 253 7.59 19.64 -7.10
N VAL A 254 8.65 19.63 -6.29
CA VAL A 254 10.04 19.69 -6.76
C VAL A 254 10.79 18.44 -6.30
N ASN A 255 11.30 17.66 -7.24
CA ASN A 255 12.24 16.57 -6.96
C ASN A 255 13.67 17.13 -7.00
N SER A 256 14.28 17.31 -5.83
CA SER A 256 15.64 17.86 -5.72
C SER A 256 16.74 16.94 -6.26
N ARG A 257 16.49 15.62 -6.38
CA ARG A 257 17.46 14.66 -6.91
C ARG A 257 17.52 14.69 -8.44
N THR A 258 16.38 14.81 -9.10
CA THR A 258 16.28 14.80 -10.57
C THR A 258 16.14 16.19 -11.17
N GLY A 259 15.88 17.22 -10.35
CA GLY A 259 15.55 18.57 -10.80
C GLY A 259 14.15 18.69 -11.42
N THR A 260 13.29 17.67 -11.30
CA THR A 260 11.96 17.67 -11.91
C THR A 260 11.00 18.54 -11.11
N ILE A 261 10.33 19.48 -11.79
CA ILE A 261 9.28 20.34 -11.21
C ILE A 261 7.94 19.98 -11.86
N VAL A 262 6.94 19.65 -11.06
CA VAL A 262 5.56 19.41 -11.49
C VAL A 262 4.69 20.53 -10.96
N ILE A 263 4.01 21.24 -11.86
CA ILE A 263 3.14 22.38 -11.54
C ILE A 263 1.69 21.94 -11.76
N GLY A 264 0.88 22.00 -10.70
CA GLY A 264 -0.54 21.68 -10.78
C GLY A 264 -1.35 22.73 -11.55
N GLU A 265 -2.50 22.32 -12.09
CA GLU A 265 -3.36 23.13 -12.97
C GLU A 265 -3.74 24.49 -12.38
N GLN A 266 -4.03 24.55 -11.09
CA GLN A 266 -4.48 25.78 -10.42
C GLN A 266 -3.34 26.72 -10.02
N VAL A 267 -2.07 26.38 -10.31
CA VAL A 267 -0.92 27.25 -9.99
C VAL A 267 -0.84 28.40 -10.97
N ARG A 268 -0.92 29.62 -10.44
CA ARG A 268 -0.63 30.85 -11.18
C ARG A 268 0.72 31.38 -10.74
N VAL A 269 1.64 31.56 -11.69
CA VAL A 269 2.95 32.16 -11.47
C VAL A 269 2.96 33.58 -12.04
N SER A 270 3.29 34.56 -11.20
CA SER A 270 3.56 35.91 -11.67
C SER A 270 4.94 35.96 -12.38
N PRO A 271 5.15 36.87 -13.34
CA PRO A 271 6.46 37.08 -13.93
C PRO A 271 7.52 37.33 -12.85
N ALA A 272 8.60 36.56 -12.87
CA ALA A 272 9.73 36.71 -11.96
C ALA A 272 11.03 36.45 -12.72
N ALA A 273 12.06 37.25 -12.44
CA ALA A 273 13.41 37.03 -12.97
C ALA A 273 14.29 36.44 -11.88
N VAL A 274 14.88 35.27 -12.14
CA VAL A 274 15.77 34.57 -11.21
C VAL A 274 17.08 34.28 -11.94
N THR A 275 18.21 34.74 -11.40
CA THR A 275 19.55 34.44 -11.91
C THR A 275 20.26 33.47 -10.98
N HIS A 276 20.50 32.23 -11.42
CA HIS A 276 21.32 31.26 -10.70
C HIS A 276 22.32 30.58 -11.65
N GLY A 277 23.60 30.99 -11.58
CA GLY A 277 24.69 30.37 -12.33
C GLY A 277 24.40 30.26 -13.84
N SER A 278 24.41 29.04 -14.37
CA SER A 278 24.19 28.75 -15.80
C SER A 278 22.72 28.49 -16.18
N LEU A 279 21.74 28.76 -15.31
CA LEU A 279 20.32 28.50 -15.57
C LEU A 279 19.52 29.80 -15.63
N THR A 280 18.97 30.09 -16.82
CA THR A 280 18.04 31.20 -17.07
C THR A 280 16.66 30.61 -17.36
N VAL A 281 15.66 30.93 -16.54
CA VAL A 281 14.25 30.56 -16.79
C VAL A 281 13.48 31.83 -17.10
N THR A 282 12.89 31.90 -18.29
CA THR A 282 12.06 33.02 -18.75
C THR A 282 10.61 32.54 -18.87
N ILE A 283 9.70 33.13 -18.09
CA ILE A 283 8.26 32.87 -18.19
C ILE A 283 7.63 34.04 -18.93
N SER A 284 7.09 33.79 -20.12
CA SER A 284 6.46 34.78 -20.99
C SER A 284 4.94 34.61 -20.98
N GLU A 285 4.21 35.70 -20.82
CA GLU A 285 2.74 35.72 -20.91
C GLU A 285 2.29 36.04 -22.34
N SER A 286 1.38 35.25 -22.92
CA SER A 286 0.74 35.57 -24.21
C SER A 286 -0.69 36.04 -23.98
N LEU A 287 -0.91 37.36 -23.95
CA LEU A 287 -2.25 37.93 -23.95
C LEU A 287 -2.85 37.84 -25.36
N GLN A 288 -3.78 36.90 -25.58
CA GLN A 288 -4.65 36.95 -26.75
C GLN A 288 -5.71 38.04 -26.55
N VAL A 289 -5.38 39.26 -26.95
CA VAL A 289 -6.34 40.34 -27.02
C VAL A 289 -7.18 40.16 -28.30
N SER A 290 -8.42 39.70 -28.16
CA SER A 290 -9.40 39.74 -29.24
C SER A 290 -10.01 41.13 -29.28
N GLN A 291 -9.53 41.97 -30.19
CA GLN A 291 -10.14 43.27 -30.45
C GLN A 291 -11.18 43.11 -31.58
N PRO A 292 -12.46 43.46 -31.36
CA PRO A 292 -13.43 43.51 -32.44
C PRO A 292 -13.10 44.68 -33.36
N ASN A 293 -13.20 44.45 -34.68
CA ASN A 293 -12.93 45.46 -35.71
C ASN A 293 -13.72 46.75 -35.44
N ALA A 294 -13.05 47.90 -35.58
CA ALA A 294 -13.69 49.21 -35.56
C ALA A 294 -14.67 49.34 -36.75
N LEU A 295 -15.83 49.94 -36.45
CA LEU A 295 -16.99 50.12 -37.34
C LEU A 295 -16.67 50.81 -38.67
#